data_AF-A0A9P6WRX6-F1
#
_entry.id   AF-A0A9P6WRX6-F1
#
_cell.length_a   1.000
_cell.length_b   1.000
_cell.length_c   1.000
_cell.angle_alpha   90.00
_cell.angle_beta   90.00
_cell.angle_gamma   90.00
#
_symmetry.space_group_name_H-M   'P 1'
#
loop_
_entity.id
_entity.type
_entity.pdbx_description
1 polymer ?
#
loop_
_entity_poly.entity_id
_entity_poly.type
_entity_poly.pdbx_seq_one_letter_code
_entity_poly.pdbx_strand_id
1 'polypeptide(L)' 'MDVISVEKTGENFRLVYDVKGRFAVHRITDEEAKYKLCKVKKVMIGSKGVPYITTHDGRTIRYPDPLIKTNDTILRCW' A
#
# COMPACT_ATOMS: atom_id res chain seq x y z
N MET A 1 2.32 -1.46 -3.79
CA MET A 1 2.60 -2.93 -3.78
C MET A 1 1.25 -3.60 -3.84
N ASP A 2 0.90 -4.14 -5.00
CA ASP A 2 -0.46 -4.64 -5.19
C ASP A 2 -0.57 -6.12 -4.86
N VAL A 3 -1.72 -6.44 -4.25
CA VAL A 3 -2.15 -7.78 -3.91
C VAL A 3 -3.29 -8.11 -4.86
N ILE A 4 -3.19 -9.26 -5.51
CA ILE A 4 -4.18 -9.80 -6.45
C ILE A 4 -4.67 -11.12 -5.87
N SER A 5 -5.96 -11.22 -5.58
CA SER A 5 -6.61 -12.45 -5.12
C SER A 5 -7.44 -13.08 -6.24
N VAL A 6 -7.37 -14.42 -6.36
CA VAL A 6 -8.20 -15.20 -7.30
C VAL A 6 -9.08 -16.14 -6.50
N GLU A 7 -10.34 -15.76 -6.31
CA GLU A 7 -11.29 -16.48 -5.45
C GLU A 7 -11.59 -17.91 -5.94
N LYS A 8 -11.58 -18.14 -7.26
CA LYS A 8 -11.86 -19.46 -7.85
C LYS A 8 -10.80 -20.51 -7.51
N THR A 9 -9.55 -20.10 -7.36
CA THR A 9 -8.42 -20.99 -7.06
C THR A 9 -7.94 -20.85 -5.62
N GLY A 10 -8.45 -19.88 -4.87
CA GLY A 10 -8.00 -19.57 -3.50
C GLY A 10 -6.54 -19.11 -3.45
N GLU A 11 -5.98 -18.65 -4.57
CA GLU A 11 -4.57 -18.21 -4.64
C GLU A 11 -4.48 -16.69 -4.53
N ASN A 12 -3.55 -16.22 -3.70
CA ASN A 12 -3.21 -14.81 -3.56
C ASN A 12 -1.81 -14.56 -4.07
N PHE A 13 -1.63 -13.43 -4.74
CA PHE A 13 -0.37 -13.02 -5.33
C PHE A 13 0.00 -11.59 -4.94
N ARG A 14 1.29 -11.34 -4.82
CA ARG A 14 1.86 -10.01 -4.67
C ARG A 14 2.77 -9.71 -5.85
N LEU A 15 2.60 -8.53 -6.43
CA LEU A 15 3.48 -8.03 -7.49
C LEU A 15 4.75 -7.45 -6.86
N VAL A 16 5.89 -8.08 -7.13
CA VAL A 16 7.21 -7.68 -6.64
C VAL A 16 8.17 -7.53 -7.82
N TYR A 17 9.18 -6.67 -7.70
CA TYR A 17 10.22 -6.56 -8.71
C TYR A 17 11.29 -7.64 -8.52
N ASP A 18 11.60 -8.36 -9.59
CA ASP A 18 12.75 -9.26 -9.69
C ASP A 18 14.06 -8.44 -9.79
N VAL A 19 15.22 -9.09 -9.60
CA VAL A 19 16.56 -8.47 -9.69
C VAL A 19 16.79 -7.77 -11.04
N LYS A 20 16.11 -8.24 -12.09
CA LYS A 20 16.13 -7.66 -13.44
C LYS A 20 15.11 -6.54 -13.66
N GLY A 21 14.40 -6.09 -12.63
CA GLY A 21 13.37 -5.04 -12.72
C GLY A 21 12.05 -5.47 -13.36
N ARG A 22 11.83 -6.77 -13.57
CA ARG A 22 10.58 -7.32 -14.10
C ARG A 22 9.57 -7.53 -12.98
N PHE A 23 8.28 -7.45 -13.28
CA PHE A 23 7.25 -7.89 -12.35
C PHE A 23 7.30 -9.40 -12.21
N ALA A 24 7.61 -9.87 -11.00
CA ALA A 24 7.47 -11.24 -10.57
C ALA A 24 6.17 -11.39 -9.76
N VAL A 25 5.48 -12.49 -9.99
CA VAL A 25 4.27 -12.85 -9.27
C VAL A 25 4.68 -13.75 -8.11
N HIS A 26 4.62 -13.24 -6.89
CA HIS A 26 4.95 -13.99 -5.69
C HIS A 26 3.67 -14.50 -5.02
N ARG A 27 3.57 -15.80 -4.75
CA ARG A 27 2.45 -16.39 -4.00
C ARG A 27 2.53 -15.99 -2.53
N ILE A 28 1.41 -15.55 -1.95
CA ILE A 28 1.32 -15.12 -0.55
C ILE A 28 0.22 -15.89 0.19
N THR A 29 0.29 -15.90 1.51
CA THR A 29 -0.75 -16.47 2.38
C THR A 29 -1.95 -15.51 2.52
N ASP A 30 -3.09 -16.03 2.99
CA ASP A 30 -4.31 -15.24 3.20
C ASP A 30 -4.14 -14.11 4.22
N GLU A 31 -3.29 -14.30 5.22
CA GLU A 31 -3.01 -13.27 6.22
C GLU A 31 -2.26 -12.09 5.61
N GLU A 32 -1.30 -12.36 4.74
CA GLU A 32 -0.55 -11.33 4.03
C GLU A 32 -1.38 -10.63 2.96
N ALA A 33 -2.38 -11.30 2.42
CA ALA A 33 -3.28 -10.70 1.44
C ALA A 33 -4.15 -9.59 2.03
N LYS A 34 -4.38 -9.61 3.36
CA LYS A 34 -5.18 -8.62 4.09
C LYS A 34 -4.52 -7.24 4.18
N TYR A 35 -3.23 -7.15 3.93
CA TYR A 35 -2.52 -5.88 4.02
C TYR A 35 -1.62 -5.62 2.80
N LYS A 36 -1.32 -4.35 2.61
CA LYS A 36 -0.25 -3.92 1.70
C LYS A 36 0.54 -2.76 2.27
N LEU A 37 1.81 -2.73 1.89
CA LEU A 37 2.72 -1.64 2.22
C LEU A 37 2.55 -0.52 1.18
N CYS A 38 2.35 0.69 1.68
CA CYS A 38 2.27 1.88 0.85
C CYS A 38 3.32 2.90 1.27
N LYS A 39 4.00 3.52 0.31
CA LYS A 39 4.93 4.62 0.57
C LYS A 39 4.16 5.94 0.58
N VAL A 40 4.45 6.79 1.56
CA VAL A 40 3.91 8.15 1.66
C VAL A 40 4.65 9.06 0.68
N LYS A 41 3.91 9.60 -0.29
CA LYS A 41 4.43 10.51 -1.31
C LYS A 41 4.37 11.96 -0.87
N LYS A 42 3.28 12.37 -0.21
CA LYS A 42 3.06 13.73 0.27
C LYS A 42 2.21 13.72 1.54
N VAL A 43 2.51 14.63 2.45
CA VAL A 43 1.69 14.96 3.63
C VAL A 43 1.18 16.38 3.40
N MET A 44 -0.13 16.58 3.42
CA MET A 44 -0.75 17.88 3.17
C MET A 44 -1.95 18.10 4.09
N ILE A 45 -2.29 19.36 4.30
CA ILE A 45 -3.49 19.77 5.06
C ILE A 45 -4.56 20.15 4.04
N GLY A 46 -5.73 19.53 4.15
CA GLY A 46 -6.86 19.73 3.25
C GLY A 46 -7.76 20.88 3.67
N SER A 47 -8.88 21.02 2.95
CA SER A 47 -9.94 21.93 3.36
C SER A 47 -10.43 21.55 4.76
N LYS A 48 -10.79 22.57 5.55
CA LYS A 48 -11.17 22.43 6.97
C LYS A 48 -10.06 21.92 7.89
N GLY A 49 -8.79 22.07 7.51
CA GLY A 49 -7.65 21.75 8.38
C GLY A 49 -7.40 20.25 8.58
N VAL A 50 -8.02 19.39 7.76
CA VAL A 50 -7.88 17.93 7.90
C VAL A 50 -6.54 17.47 7.33
N PRO A 51 -5.66 16.85 8.13
CA PRO A 51 -4.42 16.28 7.61
C PRO A 51 -4.71 15.03 6.78
N TYR A 52 -4.07 14.93 5.61
CA TYR A 52 -4.13 13.74 4.78
C TYR A 52 -2.78 13.44 4.14
N ILE A 53 -2.55 12.15 3.88
CA ILE A 53 -1.39 11.67 3.13
C ILE A 53 -1.83 11.14 1.78
N THR A 54 -0.99 11.35 0.78
CA THR A 54 -1.11 10.72 -0.54
C THR A 54 -0.06 9.63 -0.64
N THR A 55 -0.48 8.41 -0.96
CA THR A 55 0.43 7.28 -1.17
C THR A 55 0.84 7.13 -2.63
N HIS A 56 1.87 6.32 -2.89
CA HIS A 56 2.34 6.01 -4.24
C HIS A 56 1.29 5.23 -5.07
N ASP A 57 0.44 4.45 -4.42
CA ASP A 57 -0.72 3.77 -5.05
C ASP A 57 -1.89 4.74 -5.36
N GLY A 58 -1.67 6.07 -5.27
CA GLY A 58 -2.67 7.09 -5.58
C GLY A 58 -3.80 7.23 -4.54
N ARG A 59 -3.68 6.55 -3.40
CA ARG A 59 -4.72 6.58 -2.35
C ARG A 59 -4.49 7.77 -1.41
N THR A 60 -5.58 8.37 -0.94
CA THR A 60 -5.55 9.42 0.09
C THR A 60 -6.05 8.88 1.42
N ILE A 61 -5.23 8.94 2.47
CA ILE A 61 -5.60 8.52 3.81
C ILE A 61 -5.74 9.78 4.67
N ARG A 62 -6.91 9.94 5.28
CA ARG A 62 -7.24 11.06 6.18
C ARG A 62 -6.90 10.68 7.61
N TYR A 63 -6.50 11.66 8.41
CA TYR A 63 -6.09 11.46 9.81
C TYR A 63 -4.95 10.43 9.97
N PRO A 64 -3.80 10.64 9.31
CA PRO A 64 -2.61 9.84 9.56
C PRO A 64 -2.05 10.12 10.98
N ASP A 65 -1.24 9.19 11.49
CA ASP A 65 -0.44 9.41 12.69
C ASP A 65 0.45 10.67 12.51
N PRO A 66 0.50 11.61 13.49
CA PRO A 66 1.32 12.81 13.43
C PRO A 66 2.82 12.58 13.21
N LEU A 67 3.34 11.38 13.55
CA LEU A 67 4.75 11.05 13.38
C LEU A 67 5.13 10.75 11.93
N ILE A 68 4.15 10.52 11.05
CA ILE A 68 4.37 10.12 9.66
C ILE A 68 4.93 11.28 8.84
N LYS A 69 6.07 11.04 8.20
CA LYS A 69 6.75 11.97 7.30
C LYS A 69 6.73 11.48 5.86
N THR A 70 7.17 12.37 4.96
CA THR A 70 7.33 12.02 3.55
C THR A 70 8.41 10.95 3.40
N ASN A 71 8.18 9.97 2.52
CA ASN A 71 8.99 8.76 2.31
C ASN A 71 8.84 7.64 3.33
N ASP A 72 8.06 7.81 4.38
CA ASP A 72 7.75 6.70 5.29
C ASP A 72 6.88 5.65 4.62
N THR A 73 6.90 4.44 5.20
CA THR A 73 6.10 3.31 4.72
C THR A 73 5.00 3.04 5.73
N ILE A 74 3.76 2.98 5.25
CA ILE A 74 2.60 2.67 6.06
C ILE A 74 2.11 1.25 5.76
N LEU A 75 1.74 0.52 6.82
CA LEU A 75 0.98 -0.70 6.70
C LEU A 75 -0.49 -0.32 6.54
N ARG A 76 -1.08 -0.64 5.39
CA ARG A 76 -2.51 -0.47 5.18
C ARG A 76 -3.20 -1.84 5.20
N CYS A 77 -4.14 -2.01 6.11
CA CYS A 77 -5.17 -3.06 6.03
C CYS A 77 -6.25 -2.66 5.01
N TRP A 78 -6.85 -3.64 4.33
CA TRP A 78 -7.89 -3.38 3.34
C TRP A 78 -9.03 -2.51 3.86
#